data_AF-A0A420Z7L7-F1
#
_entry.id   AF-A0A420Z7L7-F1
#
_cell.length_a   1.000
_cell.length_b   1.000
_cell.length_c   1.000
_cell.angle_alpha   90.00
_cell.angle_beta   90.00
_cell.angle_gamma   90.00
#
_symmetry.space_group_name_H-M   'P 1'
#
loop_
_entity.id
_entity.type
_entity.pdbx_description
1 polymer ?
#
loop_
_entity_poly.entity_id
_entity_poly.type
_entity_poly.pdbx_seq_one_letter_code
_entity_poly.pdbx_strand_id
1 'polypeptide(L)'
;MKSEKKSLLDLFKFLYEKLGSFTVEVDMNYMEEGDVMLFVNVGSEQSLELKDLNQISQFCDELTVSTDQDGKMSISLLFLPPNKGEEQK
;
A
#
# COMPACT_ATOMS: atom_id res chain seq x y z
N MET A 1 -3.39 -21.75 4.49
CA MET A 1 -3.38 -20.88 5.68
C MET A 1 -4.40 -19.79 5.43
N LYS A 2 -5.36 -19.56 6.34
CA LYS A 2 -6.32 -18.47 6.21
C LYS A 2 -5.58 -17.17 6.54
N SER A 3 -5.26 -16.36 5.54
CA SER A 3 -4.75 -15.00 5.81
C SER A 3 -5.80 -14.26 6.62
N GLU A 4 -5.44 -13.81 7.82
CA GLU A 4 -6.24 -12.78 8.49
C GLU A 4 -6.38 -11.62 7.50
N LYS A 5 -7.62 -11.22 7.18
CA LYS A 5 -7.87 -10.05 6.34
C LYS A 5 -7.34 -8.82 7.08
N LYS A 6 -6.08 -8.48 6.83
CA LYS A 6 -5.48 -7.25 7.33
C LYS A 6 -6.17 -6.07 6.65
N SER A 7 -6.74 -5.18 7.45
CA SER A 7 -7.60 -4.11 6.93
C SER A 7 -6.79 -2.91 6.44
N LEU A 8 -7.33 -2.12 5.49
CA LEU A 8 -6.76 -0.82 5.10
C LEU A 8 -6.60 0.12 6.30
N LEU A 9 -7.50 0.01 7.29
CA LEU A 9 -7.42 0.79 8.52
C LEU A 9 -6.19 0.43 9.36
N ASP A 10 -5.81 -0.85 9.40
CA ASP A 10 -4.60 -1.28 10.10
C ASP A 10 -3.32 -0.86 9.35
N LEU A 11 -3.35 -0.88 8.01
CA LEU A 11 -2.29 -0.28 7.19
C LEU A 11 -2.13 1.21 7.50
N PHE A 12 -3.21 1.98 7.51
CA PHE A 12 -3.14 3.42 7.81
C PHE A 12 -2.69 3.71 9.23
N LYS A 13 -3.09 2.90 10.22
CA LYS A 13 -2.56 3.00 11.59
C LYS A 13 -1.06 2.74 11.64
N PHE A 14 -0.60 1.69 10.96
CA PHE A 14 0.81 1.35 10.89
C PHE A 14 1.63 2.48 10.23
N LEU A 15 1.16 2.98 9.09
CA LEU A 15 1.80 4.10 8.40
C LEU A 15 1.83 5.35 9.28
N TYR A 16 0.76 5.64 10.03
CA TYR A 16 0.73 6.78 10.94
C TYR A 16 1.70 6.62 12.10
N GLU A 17 1.83 5.42 12.67
CA GLU A 17 2.80 5.12 13.73
C GLU A 17 4.25 5.34 13.24
N LYS A 18 4.56 4.96 12.00
CA LYS A 18 5.92 5.08 11.45
C LYS A 18 6.23 6.46 10.90
N LEU A 19 5.25 7.08 10.23
CA LEU A 19 5.46 8.29 9.43
C LEU A 19 4.95 9.56 10.11
N GLY A 20 4.13 9.48 11.16
CA GLY A 20 3.50 10.62 11.85
C GLY A 20 2.50 11.44 11.01
N SER A 21 2.75 11.63 9.72
CA SER A 21 1.95 12.30 8.71
C SER A 21 2.35 11.80 7.33
N PHE A 22 1.37 11.56 6.48
CA PHE A 22 1.56 11.18 5.07
C PHE A 22 0.32 11.60 4.27
N THR A 23 0.46 11.70 2.95
CA THR A 23 -0.69 11.87 2.06
C THR A 23 -0.93 10.59 1.27
N VAL A 24 -2.21 10.33 0.99
CA VAL A 24 -2.64 9.20 0.17
C VAL A 24 -3.44 9.73 -1.01
N GLU A 25 -3.03 9.35 -2.21
CA GLU A 25 -3.81 9.53 -3.42
C GLU A 25 -4.35 8.17 -3.87
N VAL A 26 -5.63 8.15 -4.25
CA VAL A 26 -6.33 6.93 -4.65
C VAL A 26 -6.62 7.01 -6.14
N ASP A 27 -6.18 6.00 -6.89
CA ASP A 27 -6.55 5.80 -8.29
C ASP A 27 -7.38 4.51 -8.43
N MET A 28 -8.62 4.67 -8.87
CA MET A 28 -9.58 3.57 -9.08
C MET A 28 -9.73 3.18 -10.56
N ASN A 29 -8.96 3.83 -11.47
CA ASN A 29 -9.00 3.55 -12.90
C ASN A 29 -7.73 2.83 -13.37
N TYR A 30 -6.99 2.22 -12.44
CA TYR A 30 -5.69 1.64 -12.71
C TYR A 30 -5.82 0.27 -13.35
N MET A 31 -5.35 0.08 -14.57
CA MET A 31 -5.35 -1.19 -15.34
C MET A 31 -6.73 -1.82 -15.64
N GLU A 32 -7.50 -2.27 -14.64
CA GLU A 32 -8.80 -2.96 -14.80
C GLU A 32 -9.92 -2.38 -13.91
N GLU A 33 -11.17 -2.79 -14.17
CA GLU A 33 -12.34 -2.36 -13.38
C GLU A 33 -12.31 -2.99 -11.98
N GLY A 34 -12.17 -2.15 -10.96
CA GLY A 34 -12.17 -2.57 -9.55
C GLY A 34 -10.79 -2.69 -8.92
N ASP A 35 -9.73 -2.46 -9.68
CA ASP A 35 -8.38 -2.28 -9.16
C ASP A 35 -8.31 -0.97 -8.36
N VAL A 36 -7.61 -0.99 -7.24
CA VAL A 36 -7.34 0.19 -6.42
C VAL A 36 -5.84 0.35 -6.24
N MET A 37 -5.31 1.48 -6.68
CA MET A 37 -3.93 1.88 -6.43
C MET A 37 -3.92 2.99 -5.38
N LEU A 38 -3.10 2.81 -4.34
CA LEU A 38 -2.81 3.86 -3.36
C LEU A 38 -1.38 4.37 -3.56
N PHE A 39 -1.23 5.67 -3.76
CA PHE A 39 0.06 6.35 -3.73
C PHE A 39 0.24 7.02 -2.39
N VAL A 40 1.21 6.57 -1.60
CA VAL A 40 1.55 7.16 -0.30
C VAL A 40 2.83 7.95 -0.45
N ASN A 41 2.74 9.26 -0.24
CA ASN A 41 3.90 10.14 -0.24
C ASN A 41 4.46 10.27 1.17
N VAL A 42 5.72 9.87 1.34
CA VAL A 42 6.42 9.95 2.61
C VAL A 42 7.00 11.36 2.75
N GLY A 43 6.76 12.01 3.90
CA GLY A 43 7.33 13.32 4.17
C GLY A 43 8.86 13.32 4.14
N SER A 44 9.48 14.43 3.77
CA SER A 44 10.93 14.55 3.51
C SER A 44 11.85 14.24 4.71
N GLU A 45 11.32 14.23 5.93
CA GLU A 45 12.08 13.89 7.16
C GLU A 45 11.76 12.51 7.73
N GLN A 46 10.85 11.78 7.07
CA GLN A 46 10.36 10.48 7.51
C GLN A 46 10.96 9.37 6.65
N SER A 47 11.17 8.18 7.21
CA SER A 47 11.70 7.04 6.46
C SER A 47 11.07 5.74 6.92
N LEU A 48 10.94 4.80 5.98
CA LEU A 48 10.56 3.43 6.28
C LEU A 48 11.81 2.55 6.20
N GLU A 49 12.01 1.70 7.20
CA GLU A 49 13.05 0.69 7.12
C GLU A 49 12.57 -0.49 6.28
N LEU A 50 13.50 -1.34 5.83
CA LEU A 50 13.17 -2.57 5.08
C LEU A 50 12.17 -3.46 5.83
N LYS A 51 12.27 -3.53 7.17
CA LYS A 51 11.34 -4.30 8.00
C LYS A 51 9.90 -3.75 7.94
N ASP A 52 9.74 -2.45 7.73
CA ASP A 52 8.45 -1.79 7.65
C ASP A 52 7.85 -2.04 6.27
N LEU A 53 8.66 -1.95 5.21
CA LEU A 53 8.25 -2.31 3.84
C LEU A 53 7.79 -3.78 3.75
N ASN A 54 8.49 -4.69 4.41
CA ASN A 54 8.10 -6.11 4.51
C ASN A 54 6.79 -6.35 5.27
N GLN A 55 6.39 -5.42 6.14
CA GLN A 55 5.10 -5.48 6.81
C GLN A 55 4.00 -4.91 5.91
N ILE A 56 4.28 -3.78 5.24
CA ILE A 56 3.35 -3.15 4.29
C ILE A 56 3.00 -4.10 3.14
N SER A 57 3.98 -4.84 2.61
CA SER A 57 3.74 -5.81 1.52
C SER A 57 2.77 -6.94 1.88
N GLN A 58 2.44 -7.12 3.17
CA GLN A 58 1.45 -8.10 3.61
C GLN A 58 0.01 -7.58 3.49
N PHE A 59 -0.19 -6.29 3.19
CA PHE A 59 -1.50 -5.65 3.08
C PHE A 59 -1.99 -5.52 1.64
N CYS A 60 -1.09 -5.50 0.66
CA CYS A 60 -1.37 -5.26 -0.75
C CYS A 60 -0.91 -6.44 -1.61
N ASP A 61 -1.42 -6.52 -2.84
CA ASP A 61 -0.99 -7.53 -3.81
C ASP A 61 0.39 -7.19 -4.38
N GLU A 62 0.64 -5.89 -4.60
CA GLU A 62 1.93 -5.39 -5.06
C GLU A 62 2.36 -4.13 -4.29
N LEU A 63 3.62 -4.09 -3.87
CA LEU A 63 4.28 -2.94 -3.27
C LEU A 63 5.41 -2.48 -4.19
N THR A 64 5.32 -1.25 -4.68
CA THR A 64 6.41 -0.58 -5.38
C THR A 64 6.94 0.57 -4.53
N VAL A 65 8.25 0.72 -4.48
CA VAL A 65 8.94 1.82 -3.78
C VAL A 65 9.75 2.60 -4.80
N SER A 66 9.52 3.91 -4.85
CA SER A 66 10.25 4.84 -5.70
C SER A 66 10.88 5.94 -4.88
N THR A 67 12.00 6.47 -5.38
CA THR A 67 12.65 7.66 -4.82
C THR A 67 12.87 8.63 -5.96
N ASP A 68 12.42 9.87 -5.77
CA ASP A 68 12.60 10.91 -6.78
C ASP A 68 14.02 11.53 -6.74
N GLN A 69 14.26 12.51 -7.62
CA GLN A 69 15.56 13.20 -7.72
C GLN A 69 15.90 14.03 -6.47
N ASP A 70 14.91 14.40 -5.66
CA ASP A 70 15.09 15.12 -4.39
C ASP A 70 15.32 14.17 -3.20
N GLY A 71 15.31 12.85 -3.44
CA GLY A 71 15.42 11.85 -2.38
C GLY A 71 14.11 11.59 -1.63
N LYS A 72 12.97 12.08 -2.12
CA LYS A 72 11.67 11.81 -1.50
C LYS A 72 11.21 10.40 -1.88
N MET A 73 10.84 9.65 -0.85
CA MET A 73 10.30 8.31 -1.02
C MET A 73 8.79 8.38 -1.26
N SER A 74 8.32 7.63 -2.24
CA SER A 74 6.91 7.33 -2.47
C SER A 74 6.72 5.83 -2.55
N ILE A 75 5.60 5.35 -2.03
CA ILE A 75 5.21 3.95 -2.13
C ILE A 75 3.88 3.83 -2.86
N SER A 76 3.77 2.85 -3.74
CA SER A 76 2.56 2.52 -4.47
C SER A 76 2.09 1.14 -4.03
N LEU A 77 0.81 1.04 -3.67
CA LEU A 77 0.18 -0.17 -3.15
C LEU A 77 -0.98 -0.56 -4.05
N LEU A 78 -0.86 -1.70 -4.73
CA LEU A 78 -1.90 -2.25 -5.59
C LEU A 78 -2.79 -3.21 -4.81
N PHE A 79 -4.09 -3.03 -4.93
CA PHE A 79 -5.11 -3.93 -4.43
C PHE A 79 -5.96 -4.40 -5.60
N LEU A 80 -5.87 -5.69 -5.90
CA LEU A 80 -6.67 -6.30 -6.94
C LEU A 80 -8.07 -6.62 -6.40
N PRO A 81 -9.11 -6.57 -7.24
CA PRO A 81 -10.42 -7.04 -6.84
C PRO A 81 -10.30 -8.52 -6.44
N PRO A 82 -11.06 -8.97 -5.43
CA PRO A 82 -11.09 -10.38 -5.09
C PRO A 82 -11.49 -11.15 -6.36
N ASN A 83 -10.60 -12.02 -6.83
CA ASN A 83 -10.79 -12.80 -8.05
C ASN A 83 -12.23 -13.32 -8.11
N LYS A 84 -12.99 -12.95 -9.15
CA LYS A 84 -14.33 -13.50 -9.44
C LYS A 84 -14.32 -15.04 -9.67
N GLY A 85 -13.17 -15.71 -9.54
CA GLY A 85 -12.95 -17.13 -9.80
C GLY A 85 -12.98 -18.06 -8.57
N GLU A 86 -13.13 -17.55 -7.34
CA GLU A 86 -13.29 -18.40 -6.14
C GLU A 86 -14.73 -18.43 -5.58
N GLU A 87 -15.71 -17.93 -6.33
CA GLU A 87 -17.13 -18.25 -6.11
C GLU A 87 -17.53 -19.44 -7.00
N GLN A 88 -17.03 -20.64 -6.68
CA GLN A 88 -17.64 -21.96 -6.96
C GLN A 88 -16.62 -23.08 -6.74
N LYS A 89 -16.50 -23.57 -5.51
CA LYS A 89 -16.33 -25.00 -5.23
C LYS A 89 -17.02 -25.36 -3.92
#